data_AF-A0A849Z9J0-F1
#
_entry.id   AF-A0A849Z9J0-F1
#
_cell.length_a   1.000
_cell.length_b   1.000
_cell.length_c   1.000
_cell.angle_alpha   90.00
_cell.angle_beta   90.00
_cell.angle_gamma   90.00
#
_symmetry.space_group_name_H-M   'P 1'
#
loop_
_entity.id
_entity.type
_entity.pdbx_description
1 polymer ?
#
loop_
_entity_poly.entity_id
_entity_poly.type
_entity_poly.pdbx_seq_one_letter_code
_entity_poly.pdbx_strand_id
1 'polypeptide(L)'
;ELMRLAASVPRGEILPWFTVGMTVCLAVSGALTLALLSSRRVARRVTTYLAGVRFAKVRAWAEAEKNRPEAAAAAAVPVSRHLKAAFFLFLQWMTEIAETWLVLRLLGVPVSLSEALLIELGGSLVRSLAFVVPGGLGVQDASYIGILTALGVPGATEVGATFVLLKRAKELAFIALGLGMLTLSKRTARESNIVTAVS
;
A
#
# COMPACT_ATOMS: atom_id res chain seq x y z
N GLU A 1 8.04 -18.72 24.50
CA GLU A 1 7.60 -19.77 23.55
C GLU A 1 7.69 -19.37 22.08
N LEU A 2 7.30 -18.15 21.68
CA LEU A 2 7.39 -17.69 20.28
C LEU A 2 8.81 -17.76 19.68
N MET A 3 9.87 -17.49 20.46
CA MET A 3 11.26 -17.64 20.00
C MET A 3 11.69 -19.11 19.82
N ARG A 4 11.04 -20.06 20.52
CA ARG A 4 11.29 -21.51 20.34
C ARG A 4 10.56 -22.04 19.10
N LEU A 5 9.36 -21.53 18.82
CA LEU A 5 8.64 -21.79 17.58
C LEU A 5 9.36 -21.22 16.35
N ALA A 6 9.94 -20.02 16.45
CA ALA A 6 10.76 -19.45 15.39
C ALA A 6 12.06 -20.23 15.11
N ALA A 7 12.58 -20.94 16.12
CA ALA A 7 13.78 -21.77 16.02
C ALA A 7 13.50 -23.21 15.52
N SER A 8 12.27 -23.71 15.68
CA SER A 8 11.88 -25.07 15.30
C SER A 8 11.45 -25.22 13.84
N VAL A 9 11.26 -24.12 13.12
CA VAL A 9 10.87 -24.21 11.72
C VAL A 9 12.11 -24.07 10.84
N PRO A 10 12.38 -25.03 9.93
CA PRO A 10 13.48 -24.95 9.00
C PRO A 10 13.43 -23.60 8.28
N ARG A 11 14.51 -22.81 8.38
CA ARG A 11 14.61 -21.44 7.85
C ARG A 11 14.20 -21.31 6.36
N GLY A 12 14.16 -22.42 5.62
CA GLY A 12 13.74 -22.48 4.22
C GLY A 12 12.24 -22.68 3.96
N GLU A 13 11.42 -23.09 4.94
CA GLU A 13 10.02 -23.49 4.67
C GLU A 13 8.96 -22.43 5.04
N ILE A 14 9.20 -21.52 5.98
CA ILE A 14 8.21 -20.44 6.30
C ILE A 14 8.22 -19.36 5.22
N LEU A 15 9.40 -19.08 4.67
CA LEU A 15 9.65 -18.00 3.73
C LEU A 15 8.71 -18.06 2.50
N PRO A 16 8.51 -19.23 1.85
CA PRO A 16 7.59 -19.35 0.72
C PRO A 16 6.12 -19.24 1.13
N TRP A 17 5.70 -19.83 2.25
CA TRP A 17 4.29 -19.81 2.64
C TRP A 17 3.80 -18.43 3.06
N PHE A 18 4.66 -17.66 3.72
CA PHE A 18 4.34 -16.29 4.10
C PHE A 18 4.18 -15.37 2.87
N THR A 19 5.10 -15.48 1.91
CA THR A 19 5.03 -14.73 0.65
C THR A 19 3.83 -15.12 -0.20
N VAL A 20 3.52 -16.42 -0.29
CA VAL A 20 2.30 -16.92 -0.96
C VAL A 20 1.04 -16.40 -0.27
N GLY A 21 0.96 -16.50 1.06
CA GLY A 21 -0.19 -16.03 1.83
C GLY A 21 -0.48 -14.54 1.64
N MET A 22 0.56 -13.70 1.70
CA MET A 22 0.41 -12.26 1.44
C MET A 22 0.04 -11.95 -0.01
N THR A 23 0.65 -12.65 -0.98
CA THR A 23 0.32 -12.47 -2.40
C THR A 23 -1.15 -12.81 -2.67
N VAL A 24 -1.64 -13.91 -2.11
CA VAL A 24 -3.06 -14.30 -2.23
C VAL A 24 -3.97 -13.28 -1.57
N CYS A 25 -3.65 -12.81 -0.36
CA CYS A 25 -4.47 -11.83 0.35
C CYS A 25 -4.57 -10.50 -0.42
N LEU A 26 -3.45 -10.02 -0.96
CA LEU A 26 -3.41 -8.83 -1.81
C LEU A 26 -4.18 -9.02 -3.12
N ALA A 27 -4.03 -10.17 -3.78
CA ALA A 27 -4.76 -10.49 -5.00
C ALA A 27 -6.28 -10.52 -4.75
N VAL A 28 -6.73 -11.15 -3.66
CA VAL A 28 -8.14 -11.19 -3.26
C VAL A 28 -8.65 -9.78 -2.93
N SER A 29 -7.92 -9.00 -2.16
CA SER A 29 -8.30 -7.63 -1.81
C SER A 29 -8.39 -6.72 -3.05
N GLY A 30 -7.41 -6.82 -3.95
CA GLY A 30 -7.39 -6.09 -5.22
C GLY A 30 -8.54 -6.49 -6.14
N ALA A 31 -8.79 -7.78 -6.29
CA ALA A 31 -9.91 -8.30 -7.08
C ALA A 31 -11.26 -7.88 -6.48
N LEU A 32 -11.41 -7.92 -5.15
CA LEU A 32 -12.62 -7.48 -4.47
C LEU A 32 -12.86 -5.97 -4.67
N THR A 33 -11.82 -5.15 -4.49
CA THR A 33 -11.88 -3.71 -4.71
C THR A 33 -12.26 -3.40 -6.15
N LEU A 34 -11.62 -4.08 -7.12
CA LEU A 34 -11.94 -3.94 -8.52
C LEU A 34 -13.39 -4.36 -8.81
N ALA A 35 -13.86 -5.48 -8.26
CA ALA A 35 -15.23 -5.95 -8.45
C ALA A 35 -16.26 -4.99 -7.86
N LEU A 36 -15.97 -4.40 -6.69
CA LEU A 36 -16.81 -3.39 -6.04
C LEU A 36 -16.85 -2.08 -6.83
N LEU A 37 -15.72 -1.60 -7.33
CA LEU A 37 -15.63 -0.34 -8.08
C LEU A 37 -16.14 -0.46 -9.52
N SER A 38 -15.92 -1.61 -10.16
CA SER A 38 -16.27 -1.83 -11.58
C SER A 38 -17.72 -2.26 -11.79
N SER A 39 -18.38 -2.85 -10.79
CA SER A 39 -19.72 -3.41 -10.95
C SER A 39 -20.73 -2.83 -9.96
N ARG A 40 -21.66 -2.03 -10.49
CA ARG A 40 -22.85 -1.56 -9.76
C ARG A 40 -23.63 -2.69 -9.09
N ARG A 41 -23.61 -3.89 -9.69
CA ARG A 41 -24.33 -5.07 -9.17
C ARG A 41 -23.62 -5.65 -7.94
N VAL A 42 -22.29 -5.77 -7.97
CA VAL A 42 -21.51 -6.32 -6.86
C VAL A 42 -21.53 -5.35 -5.68
N ALA A 43 -21.29 -4.05 -5.92
CA ALA A 43 -21.40 -3.02 -4.90
C ALA A 43 -22.79 -3.04 -4.23
N ARG A 44 -23.87 -3.03 -5.03
CA ARG A 44 -25.24 -3.04 -4.50
C ARG A 44 -25.58 -4.33 -3.76
N ARG A 45 -25.11 -5.49 -4.23
CA ARG A 45 -25.29 -6.77 -3.51
C ARG A 45 -24.62 -6.72 -2.15
N VAL A 46 -23.35 -6.32 -2.10
CA VAL A 46 -22.59 -6.25 -0.84
C VAL A 46 -23.24 -5.27 0.14
N THR A 47 -23.60 -4.06 -0.28
CA THR A 47 -24.26 -3.10 0.62
C THR A 47 -25.65 -3.57 1.06
N THR A 48 -26.39 -4.30 0.20
CA THR A 48 -27.69 -4.89 0.58
C THR A 48 -27.53 -6.04 1.58
N TYR A 49 -26.54 -6.92 1.42
CA TYR A 49 -26.23 -7.96 2.40
C TYR A 49 -25.79 -7.36 3.74
N LEU A 50 -24.95 -6.33 3.72
CA LEU A 50 -24.48 -5.64 4.92
C LEU A 50 -25.62 -4.90 5.65
N ALA A 51 -26.62 -4.39 4.94
CA ALA A 51 -27.81 -3.79 5.53
C ALA A 51 -28.68 -4.82 6.30
N GLY A 52 -28.53 -6.12 6.02
CA GLY A 52 -29.20 -7.20 6.74
C GLY A 52 -28.50 -7.65 8.04
N VAL A 53 -27.33 -7.08 8.38
CA VAL A 53 -26.54 -7.51 9.52
C VAL A 53 -27.08 -6.90 10.83
N ARG A 54 -27.04 -7.68 11.93
CA ARG A 54 -27.52 -7.28 13.27
C ARG A 54 -26.86 -6.04 13.88
N PHE A 55 -25.72 -5.60 13.33
CA PHE A 55 -24.97 -4.47 13.86
C PHE A 55 -25.52 -3.15 13.32
N ALA A 56 -26.18 -2.37 14.18
CA ALA A 56 -26.83 -1.11 13.82
C ALA A 56 -25.89 -0.11 13.11
N LYS A 57 -24.61 -0.04 13.52
CA LYS A 57 -23.60 0.82 12.86
C LYS A 57 -23.32 0.39 11.41
N VAL A 58 -23.23 -0.91 11.15
CA VAL A 58 -22.95 -1.46 9.81
C VAL A 58 -24.14 -1.22 8.88
N ARG A 59 -25.37 -1.42 9.39
CA ARG A 59 -26.59 -1.14 8.64
C ARG A 59 -26.72 0.34 8.27
N ALA A 60 -26.53 1.23 9.24
CA ALA A 60 -26.60 2.68 9.02
C ALA A 60 -25.55 3.15 8.01
N TRP A 61 -24.32 2.62 8.09
CA TRP A 61 -23.28 2.88 7.10
C TRP A 61 -23.66 2.36 5.71
N ALA A 62 -24.18 1.13 5.60
CA ALA A 62 -24.54 0.52 4.32
C ALA A 62 -25.68 1.27 3.60
N GLU A 63 -26.66 1.76 4.36
CA GLU A 63 -27.74 2.61 3.82
C GLU A 63 -27.23 3.98 3.37
N ALA A 64 -26.35 4.62 4.15
CA ALA A 64 -25.73 5.89 3.78
C ALA A 64 -24.85 5.77 2.52
N GLU A 65 -24.06 4.69 2.42
CA GLU A 65 -23.17 4.42 1.29
C GLU A 65 -23.95 4.18 -0.01
N LYS A 66 -25.11 3.53 0.06
CA LYS A 66 -25.99 3.30 -1.10
C LYS A 66 -26.47 4.61 -1.74
N ASN A 67 -26.58 5.68 -0.95
CA ASN A 67 -27.04 6.99 -1.40
C ASN A 67 -25.89 7.96 -1.70
N ARG A 68 -24.62 7.54 -1.59
CA ARG A 68 -23.49 8.42 -1.90
C ARG A 68 -23.35 8.65 -3.41
N PRO A 69 -23.27 9.92 -3.85
CA PRO A 69 -23.09 10.25 -5.26
C PRO A 69 -21.74 9.77 -5.81
N GLU A 70 -20.69 9.71 -4.97
CA GLU A 70 -19.35 9.25 -5.37
C GLU A 70 -19.32 7.76 -5.75
N ALA A 71 -20.03 6.91 -5.01
CA ALA A 71 -20.14 5.48 -5.33
C ALA A 71 -20.87 5.25 -6.67
N ALA A 72 -21.92 6.06 -6.94
CA ALA A 72 -22.63 6.03 -8.21
C ALA A 72 -21.76 6.52 -9.37
N ALA A 73 -20.92 7.55 -9.14
CA ALA A 73 -19.98 8.09 -10.10
C ALA A 73 -18.84 7.10 -10.40
N ALA A 74 -18.22 6.51 -9.38
CA ALA A 74 -17.16 5.50 -9.54
C ALA A 74 -17.65 4.28 -10.34
N ALA A 75 -18.88 3.83 -10.08
CA ALA A 75 -19.49 2.73 -10.81
C ALA A 75 -20.09 3.13 -12.17
N ALA A 76 -20.04 4.41 -12.54
CA ALA A 76 -20.29 4.89 -13.91
C ALA A 76 -19.01 4.85 -14.77
N VAL A 77 -17.83 4.84 -14.13
CA VAL A 77 -16.54 4.78 -14.82
C VAL A 77 -16.39 3.42 -15.51
N PRO A 78 -15.97 3.37 -16.79
CA PRO A 78 -15.81 2.12 -17.51
C PRO A 78 -14.75 1.21 -16.86
N VAL A 79 -15.00 -0.09 -16.86
CA VAL A 79 -14.13 -1.13 -16.28
C VAL A 79 -12.69 -1.04 -16.78
N SER A 80 -12.49 -0.63 -18.04
CA SER A 80 -11.15 -0.45 -18.62
C SER A 80 -10.31 0.59 -17.89
N ARG A 81 -10.91 1.64 -17.32
CA ARG A 81 -10.17 2.63 -16.51
C ARG A 81 -9.79 2.08 -15.15
N HIS A 82 -10.68 1.30 -14.51
CA HIS A 82 -10.36 0.61 -13.26
C HIS A 82 -9.23 -0.42 -13.45
N LEU A 83 -9.24 -1.16 -14.56
CA LEU A 83 -8.16 -2.07 -14.92
C LEU A 83 -6.84 -1.36 -15.19
N LYS A 84 -6.86 -0.22 -15.91
CA LYS A 84 -5.66 0.61 -16.10
C LYS A 84 -5.11 1.11 -14.77
N ALA A 85 -5.96 1.58 -13.86
CA ALA A 85 -5.54 2.01 -12.54
C ALA A 85 -4.94 0.85 -11.73
N ALA A 86 -5.57 -0.32 -11.75
CA ALA A 86 -5.04 -1.52 -11.10
C ALA A 86 -3.68 -1.95 -11.68
N PHE A 87 -3.50 -1.84 -13.00
CA PHE A 87 -2.22 -2.11 -13.67
C PHE A 87 -1.11 -1.13 -13.23
N PHE A 88 -1.38 0.17 -13.21
CA PHE A 88 -0.40 1.15 -12.73
C PHE A 88 -0.08 0.98 -11.24
N LEU A 89 -1.08 0.61 -10.43
CA LEU A 89 -0.86 0.27 -9.04
C LEU A 89 0.05 -0.95 -8.91
N PHE A 90 -0.22 -2.02 -9.66
CA PHE A 90 0.64 -3.21 -9.67
C PHE A 90 2.08 -2.87 -10.09
N LEU A 91 2.25 -2.04 -11.13
CA LEU A 91 3.57 -1.63 -11.60
C LEU A 91 4.31 -0.81 -10.54
N GLN A 92 3.60 0.02 -9.77
CA GLN A 92 4.16 0.72 -8.62
C GLN A 92 4.72 -0.27 -7.58
N TRP A 93 3.95 -1.30 -7.21
CA TRP A 93 4.42 -2.34 -6.28
C TRP A 93 5.66 -3.07 -6.81
N MET A 94 5.70 -3.43 -8.10
CA MET A 94 6.86 -4.07 -8.70
C MET A 94 8.09 -3.15 -8.68
N THR A 95 7.88 -1.85 -8.92
CA THR A 95 8.93 -0.84 -8.83
C THR A 95 9.48 -0.73 -7.41
N GLU A 96 8.63 -0.79 -6.39
CA GLU A 96 9.03 -0.71 -4.98
C GLU A 96 9.88 -1.92 -4.54
N ILE A 97 9.56 -3.12 -5.04
CA ILE A 97 10.36 -4.33 -4.82
C ILE A 97 11.70 -4.23 -5.56
N ALA A 98 11.68 -3.81 -6.83
CA ALA A 98 12.89 -3.66 -7.65
C ALA A 98 13.84 -2.61 -7.07
N GLU A 99 13.30 -1.48 -6.58
CA GLU A 99 14.04 -0.44 -5.87
C GLU A 99 14.69 -1.01 -4.61
N THR A 100 13.93 -1.77 -3.82
CA THR A 100 14.44 -2.37 -2.58
C THR A 100 15.60 -3.33 -2.85
N TRP A 101 15.42 -4.20 -3.85
CA TRP A 101 16.47 -5.09 -4.31
C TRP A 101 17.71 -4.31 -4.78
N LEU A 102 17.52 -3.29 -5.62
CA LEU A 102 18.61 -2.49 -6.17
C LEU A 102 19.37 -1.73 -5.08
N VAL A 103 18.68 -1.04 -4.17
CA VAL A 103 19.31 -0.27 -3.10
C VAL A 103 20.13 -1.18 -2.20
N LEU A 104 19.59 -2.33 -1.78
CA LEU A 104 20.34 -3.26 -0.93
C LEU A 104 21.57 -3.83 -1.64
N ARG A 105 21.47 -4.11 -2.94
CA ARG A 105 22.62 -4.54 -3.76
C ARG A 105 23.69 -3.46 -3.89
N LEU A 106 23.27 -2.20 -4.05
CA LEU A 106 24.18 -1.05 -4.08
C LEU A 106 24.86 -0.81 -2.72
N LEU A 107 24.20 -1.14 -1.62
CA LEU A 107 24.78 -1.14 -0.27
C LEU A 107 25.69 -2.36 0.00
N GLY A 108 25.95 -3.20 -1.02
CA GLY A 108 26.82 -4.36 -0.91
C GLY A 108 26.17 -5.59 -0.28
N VAL A 109 24.84 -5.60 -0.08
CA VAL A 109 24.12 -6.75 0.46
C VAL A 109 23.62 -7.63 -0.69
N PRO A 110 24.08 -8.90 -0.78
CA PRO A 110 23.72 -9.80 -1.86
C PRO A 110 22.33 -10.42 -1.63
N VAL A 111 21.28 -9.61 -1.69
CA VAL A 111 19.90 -10.09 -1.63
C VAL A 111 19.40 -10.60 -2.98
N SER A 112 18.57 -11.64 -2.94
CA SER A 112 17.74 -12.13 -4.04
C SER A 112 16.47 -11.31 -4.19
N LEU A 113 15.79 -11.42 -5.35
CA LEU A 113 14.49 -10.78 -5.56
C LEU A 113 13.42 -11.31 -4.59
N SER A 114 13.48 -12.59 -4.21
CA SER A 114 12.58 -13.18 -3.22
C SER A 114 12.77 -12.59 -1.83
N GLU A 115 14.02 -12.33 -1.42
CA GLU A 115 14.30 -11.68 -0.14
C GLU A 115 13.87 -10.21 -0.17
N ALA A 116 14.08 -9.49 -1.27
CA ALA A 116 13.58 -8.13 -1.43
C ALA A 116 12.05 -8.07 -1.36
N LEU A 117 11.36 -9.02 -2.01
CA LEU A 117 9.92 -9.17 -1.90
C LEU A 117 9.50 -9.40 -0.45
N LEU A 118 10.18 -10.30 0.28
CA LEU A 118 9.88 -10.56 1.68
C LEU A 118 10.08 -9.33 2.57
N ILE A 119 11.14 -8.55 2.33
CA ILE A 119 11.41 -7.30 3.04
C ILE A 119 10.25 -6.31 2.84
N GLU A 120 9.77 -6.12 1.61
CA GLU A 120 8.67 -5.20 1.32
C GLU A 120 7.31 -5.69 1.82
N LEU A 121 7.05 -6.98 1.71
CA LEU A 121 5.85 -7.61 2.24
C LEU A 121 5.83 -7.53 3.78
N GLY A 122 6.92 -7.89 4.44
CA GLY A 122 7.06 -7.80 5.90
C GLY A 122 6.91 -6.36 6.41
N GLY A 123 7.60 -5.41 5.78
CA GLY A 123 7.47 -3.98 6.11
C GLY A 123 6.05 -3.46 5.91
N SER A 124 5.36 -3.88 4.84
CA SER A 124 3.97 -3.49 4.57
C SER A 124 2.99 -4.09 5.57
N LEU A 125 3.20 -5.33 6.00
CA LEU A 125 2.39 -5.96 7.03
C LEU A 125 2.54 -5.19 8.35
N VAL A 126 3.76 -4.91 8.77
CA VAL A 126 4.02 -4.16 10.00
C VAL A 126 3.40 -2.76 9.93
N ARG A 127 3.56 -2.05 8.81
CA ARG A 127 2.90 -0.76 8.58
C ARG A 127 1.37 -0.87 8.70
N SER A 128 0.78 -1.94 8.17
CA SER A 128 -0.67 -2.18 8.23
C SER A 128 -1.15 -2.47 9.65
N LEU A 129 -0.37 -3.20 10.45
CA LEU A 129 -0.66 -3.46 11.86
C LEU A 129 -0.46 -2.21 12.72
N ALA A 130 0.45 -1.32 12.32
CA ALA A 130 0.72 -0.04 12.96
C ALA A 130 -0.26 1.07 12.53
N PHE A 131 -1.53 0.74 12.23
CA PHE A 131 -2.53 1.69 11.72
C PHE A 131 -2.75 2.92 12.61
N VAL A 132 -2.39 2.84 13.90
CA VAL A 132 -2.47 3.95 14.86
C VAL A 132 -1.35 4.98 14.66
N VAL A 133 -0.24 4.58 14.01
CA VAL A 133 0.94 5.43 13.80
C VAL A 133 0.85 6.11 12.43
N PRO A 134 0.63 7.44 12.37
CA PRO A 134 0.54 8.16 11.11
C PRO A 134 1.85 8.02 10.32
N GLY A 135 1.75 7.58 9.06
CA GLY A 135 2.91 7.36 8.19
C GLY A 135 3.79 6.14 8.56
N GLY A 136 3.44 5.39 9.62
CA GLY A 136 4.21 4.23 10.07
C GLY A 136 5.66 4.53 10.46
N LEU A 137 5.97 5.81 10.73
CA LEU A 137 7.34 6.27 11.02
C LEU A 137 7.88 5.58 12.27
N GLY A 138 9.15 5.19 12.22
CA GLY A 138 9.80 4.45 13.30
C GLY A 138 9.42 2.97 13.36
N VAL A 139 8.12 2.64 13.34
CA VAL A 139 7.67 1.23 13.43
C VAL A 139 8.05 0.45 12.18
N GLN A 140 7.78 1.03 11.01
CA GLN A 140 8.15 0.38 9.77
C GLN A 140 9.67 0.42 9.54
N ASP A 141 10.32 1.51 9.91
CA ASP A 141 11.76 1.68 9.74
C ASP A 141 12.52 0.63 10.56
N ALA A 142 12.08 0.40 11.81
CA ALA A 142 12.59 -0.67 12.66
C ALA A 142 12.29 -2.06 12.10
N SER A 143 11.16 -2.24 11.41
CA SER A 143 10.82 -3.52 10.79
C SER A 143 11.82 -3.92 9.70
N TYR A 144 12.29 -2.97 8.88
CA TYR A 144 13.29 -3.24 7.86
C TYR A 144 14.62 -3.68 8.47
N ILE A 145 15.09 -2.99 9.52
CA ILE A 145 16.30 -3.40 10.26
C ILE A 145 16.11 -4.79 10.87
N GLY A 146 14.95 -5.06 11.47
CA GLY A 146 14.61 -6.35 12.06
C GLY A 146 14.61 -7.48 11.03
N ILE A 147 14.04 -7.26 9.84
CA ILE A 147 14.02 -8.25 8.76
C ILE A 147 15.43 -8.50 8.22
N LEU A 148 16.23 -7.45 7.99
CA LEU A 148 17.63 -7.60 7.57
C LEU A 148 18.47 -8.35 8.60
N THR A 149 18.23 -8.10 9.89
CA THR A 149 18.86 -8.84 10.99
C THR A 149 18.46 -10.31 10.96
N ALA A 150 17.18 -10.61 10.73
CA ALA A 150 16.66 -11.97 10.62
C ALA A 150 17.22 -12.73 9.40
N LEU A 151 17.50 -12.01 8.30
CA LEU A 151 18.18 -12.55 7.12
C LEU A 151 19.69 -12.74 7.34
N GLY A 152 20.24 -12.33 8.49
CA GLY A 152 21.66 -12.50 8.82
C GLY A 152 22.59 -11.53 8.12
N VAL A 153 22.09 -10.37 7.69
CA VAL A 153 22.90 -9.33 7.04
C VAL A 153 23.93 -8.77 8.04
N PRO A 154 25.24 -8.82 7.73
CA PRO A 154 26.26 -8.18 8.57
C PRO A 154 26.05 -6.68 8.62
N GLY A 155 26.12 -6.07 9.80
CA GLY A 155 25.86 -4.63 9.95
C GLY A 155 24.41 -4.23 9.58
N ALA A 156 23.43 -5.10 9.87
CA ALA A 156 22.03 -4.88 9.51
C ALA A 156 21.47 -3.55 10.04
N THR A 157 21.98 -3.03 11.16
CA THR A 157 21.56 -1.74 11.72
C THR A 157 22.04 -0.58 10.86
N GLU A 158 23.31 -0.56 10.47
CA GLU A 158 23.91 0.50 9.65
C GLU A 158 23.37 0.48 8.23
N VAL A 159 23.30 -0.72 7.63
CA VAL A 159 22.71 -0.94 6.31
C VAL A 159 21.23 -0.57 6.32
N GLY A 160 20.48 -1.06 7.30
CA GLY A 160 19.05 -0.83 7.39
C GLY A 160 18.72 0.64 7.63
N ALA A 161 19.49 1.35 8.46
CA ALA A 161 19.35 2.79 8.64
C ALA A 161 19.60 3.55 7.33
N THR A 162 20.66 3.20 6.59
CA THR A 162 20.98 3.80 5.29
C THR A 162 19.86 3.54 4.28
N PHE A 163 19.40 2.29 4.20
CA PHE A 163 18.29 1.87 3.33
C PHE A 163 17.00 2.66 3.62
N VAL A 164 16.62 2.77 4.90
CA VAL A 164 15.44 3.54 5.33
C VAL A 164 15.58 5.00 4.93
N LEU A 165 16.74 5.63 5.17
CA LEU A 165 16.98 7.02 4.81
C LEU A 165 16.80 7.27 3.31
N LEU A 166 17.31 6.37 2.47
CA LEU A 166 17.12 6.45 1.02
C LEU A 166 15.63 6.38 0.64
N LYS A 167 14.89 5.43 1.22
CA LYS A 167 13.45 5.30 0.94
C LYS A 167 12.67 6.53 1.39
N ARG A 168 12.96 7.06 2.58
CA ARG A 168 12.31 8.28 3.11
C ARG A 168 12.67 9.52 2.30
N ALA A 169 13.92 9.68 1.88
CA ALA A 169 14.33 10.81 1.04
C ALA A 169 13.54 10.84 -0.27
N LYS A 170 13.35 9.68 -0.90
CA LYS A 170 12.52 9.55 -2.10
C LYS A 170 11.05 9.90 -1.82
N GLU A 171 10.45 9.36 -0.75
CA GLU A 171 9.08 9.69 -0.36
C GLU A 171 8.89 11.20 -0.17
N LEU A 172 9.82 11.85 0.54
CA LEU A 172 9.82 13.29 0.76
C LEU A 172 9.96 14.08 -0.54
N ALA A 173 10.79 13.63 -1.47
CA ALA A 173 10.93 14.26 -2.78
C ALA A 173 9.59 14.23 -3.55
N PHE A 174 8.90 13.08 -3.58
CA PHE A 174 7.59 12.98 -4.22
C PHE A 174 6.52 13.81 -3.52
N ILE A 175 6.52 13.86 -2.18
CA ILE A 175 5.62 14.72 -1.41
C ILE A 175 5.85 16.19 -1.78
N ALA A 176 7.11 16.64 -1.80
CA ALA A 176 7.47 18.01 -2.15
C ALA A 176 7.04 18.36 -3.59
N LEU A 177 7.27 17.47 -4.54
CA LEU A 177 6.81 17.64 -5.93
C LEU A 177 5.28 17.74 -6.01
N GLY A 178 4.56 16.85 -5.33
CA GLY A 178 3.09 16.87 -5.31
C GLY A 178 2.53 18.16 -4.70
N LEU A 179 3.10 18.61 -3.58
CA LEU A 179 2.73 19.90 -2.98
C LEU A 179 3.05 21.08 -3.89
N GLY A 180 4.22 21.06 -4.55
CA GLY A 180 4.59 22.06 -5.55
C GLY A 180 3.56 22.16 -6.67
N MET A 181 3.20 21.02 -7.28
CA MET A 181 2.18 20.98 -8.33
C MET A 181 0.81 21.50 -7.87
N LEU A 182 0.38 21.15 -6.65
CA LEU A 182 -0.87 21.65 -6.09
C LEU A 182 -0.86 23.17 -5.90
N THR A 183 0.26 23.75 -5.46
CA THR A 183 0.37 25.21 -5.32
C THR A 183 0.33 25.92 -6.67
N LEU A 184 0.93 25.34 -7.70
CA LEU A 184 0.87 25.87 -9.07
C LEU A 184 -0.54 25.79 -9.63
N SER A 185 -1.22 24.65 -9.49
CA SER A 185 -2.60 24.46 -9.95
C SER A 185 -3.59 25.44 -9.30
N LYS A 186 -3.46 25.68 -7.99
CA LYS A 186 -4.29 26.67 -7.27
C LYS A 186 -4.07 28.11 -7.74
N ARG A 187 -2.85 28.47 -8.16
CA ARG A 187 -2.55 29.79 -8.72
C ARG A 187 -3.25 29.98 -10.06
N THR A 188 -3.13 29.01 -10.97
CA THR A 188 -3.78 29.03 -12.28
C THR A 188 -5.30 29.10 -12.18
N ALA A 189 -5.92 28.34 -11.26
CA ALA A 189 -7.36 28.39 -11.05
C ALA A 189 -7.84 29.74 -10.48
N ARG A 190 -7.04 30.39 -9.63
CA ARG A 190 -7.36 31.71 -9.08
C ARG A 190 -7.26 32.80 -10.14
N GLU A 191 -6.26 32.75 -11.00
CA GLU A 191 -6.10 33.68 -12.13
C GLU A 191 -7.25 33.56 -13.14
N SER A 192 -7.67 32.34 -13.49
CA SER A 192 -8.81 32.12 -14.37
C SER A 192 -10.12 32.67 -13.80
N ASN A 193 -10.42 32.47 -12.51
CA ASN A 193 -11.63 32.99 -11.90
C ASN A 193 -11.68 34.52 -11.82
N ILE A 194 -10.53 35.19 -11.68
CA ILE A 194 -10.45 36.66 -11.68
C ILE A 194 -10.74 37.20 -13.09
N VAL A 195 -10.22 36.58 -14.14
CA VAL A 195 -10.46 37.00 -15.52
C VAL A 195 -11.95 36.88 -15.89
N THR A 196 -12.60 35.76 -15.54
CA THR A 196 -14.04 35.56 -15.82
C THR A 196 -14.96 36.48 -15.00
N ALA A 197 -14.50 36.99 -13.84
CA ALA A 197 -15.27 37.91 -13.01
C ALA A 197 -15.18 39.37 -13.48
N VAL A 198 -14.20 39.70 -14.33
CA VAL A 198 -13.96 41.04 -14.87
C VAL A 198 -14.52 41.20 -16.29
N SER A 199 -14.83 40.09 -16.98
CA SER A 199 -15.51 40.04 -18.28
C SER A 199 -17.03 40.01 -18.16
#